data_AF-A0A388KFS3-F1
#
_entry.id   AF-A0A388KFS3-F1
#
_cell.length_a   1.000
_cell.length_b   1.000
_cell.length_c   1.000
_cell.angle_alpha   90.00
_cell.angle_beta   90.00
_cell.angle_gamma   90.00
#
_symmetry.space_group_name_H-M   'P 1'
#
loop_
_entity.id
_entity.type
_entity.pdbx_description
1 polymer ?
#
loop_
_entity_poly.entity_id
_entity_poly.type
_entity_poly.pdbx_seq_one_letter_code
_entity_poly.pdbx_strand_id
1 'polypeptide(L)'
;MKLCNDGICGHFGSGGFIIWNITGWQDDYLFFELLPMAMLGVMGGLLGAMFNQLTWYVTSWRRCYLHKKGDRVKVIEALLISLLTSVLSFCLPLMKQCTPCPEGAAHCPRPSLDYDNFVDFHCSASNEYNDLGTIFFNTQDDAIRNLFSSKTQHEYSSETLLIFFVVFYLLAVVTYGINVPSGQFVPGILLGATYGRLIGMLMVKMYNIDEGTYVCQLMQSFAVLAIPFLQPSSYW
;
A
#
# COMPACT_ATOMS: atom_id res chain seq x y z
N MET A 1 7.73 9.04 24.38
CA MET A 1 6.35 9.31 23.90
C MET A 1 5.34 9.78 24.96
N LYS A 2 5.68 9.93 26.26
CA LYS A 2 4.76 10.58 27.23
C LYS A 2 4.47 12.05 26.90
N LEU A 3 5.41 12.74 26.26
CA LEU A 3 5.32 14.18 25.93
C LEU A 3 4.18 14.56 24.96
N CYS A 4 3.60 13.59 24.24
CA CYS A 4 2.53 13.85 23.27
C CYS A 4 1.12 13.63 23.88
N ASN A 5 1.02 12.95 25.02
CA ASN A 5 -0.25 12.76 25.71
C ASN A 5 -0.77 14.05 26.37
N ASP A 6 0.12 15.03 26.56
CA ASP A 6 -0.19 16.32 27.20
C ASP A 6 -0.57 17.42 26.18
N GLY A 7 -0.69 17.09 24.89
CA GLY A 7 -1.16 18.03 23.85
C GLY A 7 -0.14 19.09 23.38
N ILE A 8 1.12 19.03 23.83
CA ILE A 8 2.15 20.04 23.57
C ILE A 8 3.13 19.61 22.44
N CYS A 9 2.64 18.92 21.42
CA CYS A 9 3.47 18.35 20.34
C CYS A 9 3.67 19.32 19.13
N GLY A 10 3.34 20.60 19.26
CA GLY A 10 3.39 21.54 18.14
C GLY A 10 2.59 21.04 16.92
N HIS A 11 2.98 21.45 15.71
CA HIS A 11 2.29 21.01 14.48
C HIS A 11 2.40 19.50 14.17
N PHE A 12 3.24 18.74 14.89
CA PHE A 12 3.29 17.29 14.79
C PHE A 12 2.16 16.59 15.58
N GLY A 13 1.54 17.29 16.54
CA GLY A 13 0.31 16.86 17.21
C GLY A 13 -0.98 17.32 16.51
N SER A 14 -0.88 18.20 15.51
CA SER A 14 -2.04 18.85 14.87
C SER A 14 -2.55 18.13 13.61
N GLY A 15 -2.41 16.80 13.51
CA GLY A 15 -3.06 16.06 12.43
C GLY A 15 -2.43 16.24 11.04
N GLY A 16 -1.13 15.98 10.89
CA GLY A 16 -0.57 15.72 9.56
C GLY A 16 -1.25 14.48 8.92
N PHE A 17 -1.31 14.42 7.58
CA PHE A 17 -2.08 13.39 6.86
C PHE A 17 -1.70 11.94 7.22
N ILE A 18 -0.47 11.68 7.72
CA ILE A 18 -0.04 10.35 8.15
C ILE A 18 0.67 10.44 9.51
N ILE A 19 -0.02 10.06 10.60
CA ILE A 19 0.56 9.92 11.95
C ILE A 19 0.91 8.46 12.19
N TRP A 20 2.21 8.18 12.30
CA TRP A 20 2.73 6.87 12.67
C TRP A 20 2.71 6.73 14.20
N ASN A 21 1.71 6.03 14.75
CA ASN A 21 1.65 5.79 16.19
C ASN A 21 2.36 4.48 16.56
N ILE A 22 3.66 4.57 16.85
CA ILE A 22 4.49 3.41 17.23
C ILE A 22 4.46 3.29 18.76
N THR A 23 3.51 2.54 19.31
CA THR A 23 3.30 2.41 20.77
C THR A 23 3.86 1.14 21.40
N GLY A 24 4.51 0.26 20.64
CA GLY A 24 5.15 -0.96 21.16
C GLY A 24 6.56 -1.11 20.61
N TRP A 25 7.55 -0.82 21.44
CA TRP A 25 8.97 -1.05 21.13
C TRP A 25 9.32 -2.50 21.51
N GLN A 26 10.01 -3.23 20.64
CA GLN A 26 10.97 -4.25 21.07
C GLN A 26 12.35 -3.63 20.93
N ASP A 27 13.14 -3.67 22.00
CA ASP A 27 14.43 -3.00 22.08
C ASP A 27 15.61 -3.87 21.59
N ASP A 28 15.38 -5.15 21.26
CA ASP A 28 16.45 -6.10 20.93
C ASP A 28 16.22 -6.81 19.58
N TYR A 29 17.08 -6.53 18.59
CA TYR A 29 17.12 -7.23 17.30
C TYR A 29 18.15 -8.34 17.34
N LEU A 30 17.79 -9.54 16.87
CA LEU A 30 18.78 -10.60 16.68
C LEU A 30 19.56 -10.39 15.38
N PHE A 31 20.86 -10.71 15.39
CA PHE A 31 21.72 -10.62 14.20
C PHE A 31 21.18 -11.45 13.01
N PHE A 32 20.43 -12.52 13.29
CA PHE A 32 19.79 -13.36 12.27
C PHE A 32 18.67 -12.65 11.50
N GLU A 33 18.04 -11.62 12.09
CA GLU A 33 16.97 -10.83 11.44
C GLU A 33 17.51 -9.80 10.45
N LEU A 34 18.80 -9.49 10.52
CA LEU A 34 19.45 -8.51 9.63
C LEU A 34 19.58 -9.01 8.19
N LEU A 35 19.74 -10.33 7.99
CA LEU A 35 19.92 -10.92 6.67
C LEU A 35 18.64 -10.82 5.80
N PRO A 36 17.46 -11.24 6.29
CA PRO A 36 16.15 -10.86 5.76
C PRO A 36 16.02 -9.39 5.32
N MET A 37 16.47 -8.48 6.19
CA MET A 37 16.34 -7.05 5.98
C MET A 37 17.20 -6.56 4.82
N ALA A 38 18.42 -7.07 4.70
CA ALA A 38 19.31 -6.78 3.59
C ALA A 38 18.71 -7.27 2.25
N MET A 39 18.18 -8.50 2.22
CA MET A 39 17.56 -9.07 1.03
C MET A 39 16.35 -8.27 0.55
N LEU A 40 15.52 -7.82 1.50
CA LEU A 40 14.40 -6.92 1.23
C LEU A 40 14.84 -5.58 0.64
N GLY A 41 15.89 -4.97 1.19
CA GLY A 41 16.44 -3.73 0.65
C GLY A 41 16.91 -3.89 -0.80
N VAL A 42 17.59 -5.01 -1.11
CA VAL A 42 18.05 -5.31 -2.47
C VAL A 42 16.87 -5.51 -3.44
N MET A 43 15.88 -6.31 -3.04
CA MET A 43 14.70 -6.56 -3.88
C MET A 43 13.86 -5.29 -4.08
N GLY A 44 13.64 -4.52 -3.02
CA GLY A 44 12.93 -3.23 -3.07
C GLY A 44 13.66 -2.22 -3.95
N GLY A 45 14.99 -2.15 -3.86
CA GLY A 45 15.82 -1.31 -4.72
C GLY A 45 15.75 -1.71 -6.20
N LEU A 46 15.76 -3.02 -6.50
CA LEU A 46 15.62 -3.53 -7.87
C LEU A 46 14.23 -3.20 -8.46
N LEU A 47 13.16 -3.41 -7.67
CA LEU A 47 11.80 -3.07 -8.05
C LEU A 47 11.64 -1.55 -8.26
N GLY A 48 12.24 -0.72 -7.40
CA GLY A 48 12.26 0.74 -7.56
C GLY A 48 13.02 1.19 -8.81
N ALA A 49 14.18 0.58 -9.10
CA ALA A 49 14.92 0.85 -10.32
C ALA A 49 14.12 0.46 -11.58
N MET A 50 13.45 -0.70 -11.55
CA MET A 50 12.56 -1.14 -12.61
C MET A 50 11.38 -0.17 -12.79
N PHE A 51 10.79 0.33 -11.69
CA PHE A 51 9.70 1.31 -11.73
C PHE A 51 10.15 2.58 -12.44
N ASN A 52 11.29 3.14 -12.04
CA ASN A 52 11.85 4.36 -12.65
C ASN A 52 12.18 4.17 -14.14
N GLN A 53 12.71 3.01 -14.53
CA GLN A 53 13.00 2.72 -15.93
C GLN A 53 11.71 2.63 -16.76
N LEU A 54 10.68 1.97 -16.23
CA LEU A 54 9.38 1.84 -16.89
C LEU A 54 8.67 3.20 -17.01
N THR A 55 8.63 3.99 -15.94
CA THR A 55 8.00 5.31 -15.96
C THR A 55 8.75 6.27 -16.89
N TRP A 56 10.08 6.20 -16.94
CA TRP A 56 10.87 6.94 -17.92
C TRP A 56 10.50 6.55 -19.36
N TYR A 57 10.41 5.26 -19.66
CA TYR A 57 10.03 4.77 -20.99
C TYR A 57 8.62 5.24 -21.39
N VAL A 58 7.63 5.06 -20.51
CA VAL A 58 6.24 5.48 -20.73
C VAL A 58 6.16 7.00 -20.94
N THR A 59 6.83 7.78 -20.09
CA THR A 59 6.81 9.25 -20.17
C THR A 59 7.51 9.76 -21.42
N SER A 60 8.63 9.15 -21.80
CA SER A 60 9.34 9.47 -23.05
C SER A 60 8.46 9.17 -24.26
N TRP A 61 7.81 8.00 -24.29
CA TRP A 61 6.88 7.64 -25.35
C TRP A 61 5.69 8.61 -25.44
N ARG A 62 5.08 8.98 -24.30
CA ARG A 62 4.03 9.99 -24.22
C ARG A 62 4.46 11.33 -24.81
N ARG A 63 5.63 11.83 -24.40
CA ARG A 63 6.17 13.11 -24.85
C ARG A 63 6.53 13.10 -26.34
N CYS A 64 7.12 12.00 -26.83
CA CYS A 64 7.61 11.91 -28.20
C CYS A 64 6.52 11.60 -29.23
N TYR A 65 5.49 10.83 -28.87
CA TYR A 65 4.49 10.33 -29.80
C TYR A 65 3.05 10.77 -29.48
N LEU A 66 2.62 10.62 -28.22
CA LEU A 66 1.20 10.79 -27.87
C LEU A 66 0.82 12.28 -27.76
N HIS A 67 1.57 13.05 -26.99
CA HIS A 67 1.31 14.47 -26.73
C HIS A 67 1.52 15.36 -27.96
N LYS A 68 2.24 14.89 -28.99
CA LYS A 68 2.37 15.59 -30.28
C LYS A 68 1.07 15.58 -31.10
N LYS A 69 0.14 14.66 -30.81
CA LYS A 69 -1.15 14.56 -31.54
C LYS A 69 -2.20 15.59 -31.08
N GLY A 70 -1.89 16.41 -30.08
CA GLY A 70 -2.73 17.50 -29.59
C GLY A 70 -3.28 17.28 -28.18
N ASP A 71 -3.81 18.34 -27.56
CA ASP A 71 -4.20 18.35 -26.15
C ASP A 71 -5.42 17.47 -25.83
N ARG A 72 -6.30 17.25 -26.80
CA ARG A 72 -7.47 16.35 -26.64
C ARG A 72 -7.04 14.93 -26.31
N VAL A 73 -5.91 14.48 -26.84
CA VAL A 73 -5.39 13.12 -26.60
C VAL A 73 -4.95 12.96 -25.15
N LYS A 74 -4.42 14.02 -24.51
CA LYS A 74 -4.03 14.02 -23.10
C LYS A 74 -5.25 13.80 -22.19
N VAL A 75 -6.37 14.46 -22.51
CA VAL A 75 -7.62 14.32 -21.76
C VAL A 75 -8.23 12.93 -21.97
N ILE A 76 -8.26 12.44 -23.21
CA ILE A 76 -8.76 11.09 -23.52
C ILE A 76 -7.93 10.02 -22.81
N GLU A 77 -6.61 10.16 -22.77
CA GLU A 77 -5.74 9.25 -22.03
C GLU A 77 -6.08 9.22 -20.54
N ALA A 78 -6.21 10.40 -19.90
CA ALA A 78 -6.57 10.48 -18.48
C ALA A 78 -7.94 9.82 -18.21
N LEU A 79 -8.92 10.04 -19.09
CA LEU A 79 -10.24 9.41 -18.99
C LEU A 79 -10.16 7.89 -19.13
N LEU A 80 -9.40 7.38 -20.11
CA LEU A 80 -9.22 5.94 -20.31
C LEU A 80 -8.53 5.27 -19.11
N ILE A 81 -7.51 5.91 -18.54
CA ILE A 81 -6.83 5.40 -17.34
C ILE A 81 -7.81 5.39 -16.16
N SER A 82 -8.59 6.45 -15.96
CA SER A 82 -9.59 6.51 -14.88
C SER A 82 -10.69 5.45 -15.00
N LEU A 83 -11.08 5.13 -16.23
CA LEU A 83 -12.03 4.06 -16.51
C LEU A 83 -11.40 2.70 -16.21
N LEU A 84 -10.17 2.49 -16.66
CA LEU A 84 -9.42 1.26 -16.41
C LEU A 84 -9.22 1.03 -14.90
N THR A 85 -8.82 2.05 -14.13
CA THR A 85 -8.65 1.96 -12.68
C THR A 85 -9.96 1.59 -12.00
N SER A 86 -11.08 2.18 -12.42
CA SER A 86 -12.40 1.89 -11.87
C SER A 86 -12.84 0.45 -12.17
N VAL A 87 -12.65 -0.01 -13.41
CA VAL A 87 -12.96 -1.39 -13.81
C VAL A 87 -12.13 -2.38 -13.00
N LEU A 88 -10.82 -2.16 -12.86
CA LEU A 88 -9.96 -3.04 -12.08
C LEU A 88 -10.33 -3.05 -10.60
N SER A 89 -10.60 -1.87 -10.01
CA SER A 89 -10.96 -1.76 -8.59
C SER A 89 -12.31 -2.39 -8.26
N PHE A 90 -13.23 -2.51 -9.23
CA PHE A 90 -14.52 -3.17 -9.05
C PHE A 90 -14.48 -4.67 -9.40
N CYS A 91 -13.88 -5.03 -10.53
CA CYS A 91 -13.85 -6.42 -11.02
C CYS A 91 -12.93 -7.30 -10.20
N LEU A 92 -11.80 -6.80 -9.69
CA LEU A 92 -10.86 -7.62 -8.93
C LEU A 92 -11.46 -8.10 -7.60
N PRO A 93 -12.05 -7.23 -6.74
CA PRO A 93 -12.75 -7.70 -5.55
C PRO A 93 -13.88 -8.68 -5.86
N LEU A 94 -14.63 -8.46 -6.94
CA LEU A 94 -15.74 -9.35 -7.33
C LEU A 94 -15.29 -10.78 -7.65
N MET A 95 -14.08 -10.95 -8.17
CA MET A 95 -13.52 -12.27 -8.50
C MET A 95 -12.93 -12.99 -7.28
N LYS A 96 -12.66 -12.28 -6.18
CA LYS A 96 -12.05 -12.86 -4.99
C LYS A 96 -13.13 -13.45 -4.07
N GLN A 97 -12.85 -14.63 -3.52
CA GLN A 97 -13.72 -15.29 -2.54
C GLN A 97 -13.70 -14.54 -1.22
N CYS A 98 -14.87 -14.47 -0.56
CA CYS A 98 -14.99 -13.86 0.75
C CYS A 98 -14.29 -14.69 1.83
N THR A 99 -13.78 -13.99 2.86
CA THR A 99 -13.05 -14.57 3.99
C THR A 99 -13.89 -14.42 5.25
N PRO A 100 -13.96 -15.43 6.13
CA PRO A 100 -14.69 -15.33 7.39
C PRO A 100 -14.01 -14.34 8.34
N CYS A 101 -14.83 -13.62 9.12
CA CYS A 101 -14.34 -12.69 10.14
C CYS A 101 -13.51 -13.41 11.22
N PRO A 102 -12.35 -12.87 11.64
CA PRO A 102 -11.54 -13.46 12.70
C PRO A 102 -12.22 -13.37 14.08
N GLU A 103 -12.05 -14.39 14.92
CA GLU A 103 -12.60 -14.44 16.27
C GLU A 103 -11.97 -13.35 17.14
N GLY A 104 -12.77 -12.36 17.56
CA GLY A 104 -12.31 -11.24 18.39
C GLY A 104 -12.22 -9.89 17.68
N ALA A 105 -12.51 -9.81 16.37
CA ALA A 105 -12.77 -8.54 15.71
C ALA A 105 -14.11 -7.97 16.20
N ALA A 106 -14.06 -6.85 16.93
CA ALA A 106 -15.26 -6.06 17.17
C ALA A 106 -15.75 -5.52 15.81
N HIS A 107 -17.05 -5.67 15.50
CA HIS A 107 -17.71 -5.12 14.30
C HIS A 107 -17.22 -5.59 12.92
N CYS A 108 -17.19 -6.90 12.69
CA CYS A 108 -17.05 -7.48 11.35
C CYS A 108 -18.38 -8.13 10.89
N PRO A 109 -18.94 -7.77 9.72
CA PRO A 109 -18.60 -6.63 8.83
C PRO A 109 -19.11 -5.27 9.38
N ARG A 110 -18.54 -4.13 8.92
CA ARG A 110 -18.91 -2.77 9.39
C ARG A 110 -20.42 -2.51 9.28
N PRO A 111 -21.11 -2.06 10.36
CA PRO A 111 -22.53 -1.69 10.28
C PRO A 111 -22.79 -0.28 9.70
N SER A 112 -21.84 0.67 9.76
CA SER A 112 -21.83 1.97 9.03
C SER A 112 -20.79 2.94 9.60
N LEU A 113 -20.17 3.74 8.70
CA LEU A 113 -19.43 5.01 8.92
C LEU A 113 -18.57 5.17 10.21
N ASP A 114 -17.92 4.12 10.68
CA ASP A 114 -16.90 4.20 11.73
C ASP A 114 -15.57 3.63 11.23
N TYR A 115 -14.45 4.08 11.80
CA TYR A 115 -13.07 3.74 11.41
C TYR A 115 -12.68 2.25 11.66
N ASP A 116 -13.42 1.27 11.12
CA ASP A 116 -13.15 -0.17 11.38
C ASP A 116 -13.05 -1.18 10.19
N ASN A 117 -11.89 -1.71 9.84
CA ASN A 117 -11.44 -1.95 8.47
C ASN A 117 -12.16 -2.92 7.51
N PHE A 118 -13.22 -3.63 7.89
CA PHE A 118 -13.76 -4.76 7.11
C PHE A 118 -14.90 -4.37 6.16
N VAL A 119 -14.63 -4.39 4.85
CA VAL A 119 -15.62 -4.11 3.80
C VAL A 119 -16.27 -5.41 3.32
N ASP A 120 -17.59 -5.53 3.51
CA ASP A 120 -18.40 -6.51 2.80
C ASP A 120 -18.64 -6.03 1.37
N PHE A 121 -18.00 -6.70 0.41
CA PHE A 121 -18.19 -6.46 -1.02
C PHE A 121 -18.77 -7.71 -1.67
N HIS A 122 -20.09 -7.75 -1.77
CA HIS A 122 -20.85 -8.82 -2.44
C HIS A 122 -20.65 -10.21 -1.81
N CYS A 123 -20.51 -10.28 -0.48
CA CYS A 123 -20.48 -11.56 0.22
C CYS A 123 -21.90 -12.07 0.48
N SER A 124 -22.07 -13.40 0.49
CA SER A 124 -23.38 -14.03 0.67
C SER A 124 -23.74 -14.23 2.14
N ALA A 125 -22.75 -14.33 3.03
CA ALA A 125 -22.95 -14.53 4.46
C ALA A 125 -22.71 -13.24 5.25
N SER A 126 -23.47 -13.04 6.32
CA SER A 126 -23.43 -11.84 7.17
C SER A 126 -22.19 -11.73 8.08
N ASN A 127 -21.26 -12.69 8.04
CA ASN A 127 -20.05 -12.74 8.87
C ASN A 127 -18.79 -12.98 8.02
N GLU A 128 -18.83 -12.47 6.79
CA GLU A 128 -17.74 -12.57 5.83
C GLU A 128 -17.39 -11.17 5.31
N TYR A 129 -16.14 -11.00 4.92
CA TYR A 129 -15.65 -9.77 4.32
C TYR A 129 -14.80 -10.08 3.09
N ASN A 130 -14.64 -9.08 2.23
CA ASN A 130 -13.76 -9.17 1.08
C ASN A 130 -12.46 -8.41 1.39
N ASP A 131 -11.36 -9.15 1.53
CA ASP A 131 -10.06 -8.60 1.89
C ASP A 131 -9.49 -7.71 0.77
N LEU A 132 -9.72 -8.06 -0.50
CA LEU A 132 -9.33 -7.23 -1.65
C LEU A 132 -10.18 -5.97 -1.76
N GLY A 133 -11.49 -6.09 -1.55
CA GLY A 133 -12.40 -4.95 -1.49
C GLY A 133 -12.04 -3.99 -0.37
N THR A 134 -11.62 -4.53 0.78
CA THR A 134 -11.16 -3.75 1.92
C THR A 134 -9.97 -2.84 1.58
N ILE A 135 -9.00 -3.29 0.78
CA ILE A 135 -7.85 -2.45 0.41
C ILE A 135 -8.23 -1.43 -0.67
N PHE A 136 -9.04 -1.81 -1.66
CA PHE A 136 -9.41 -0.92 -2.78
C PHE A 136 -10.43 0.16 -2.41
N PHE A 137 -11.37 -0.13 -1.50
CA PHE A 137 -12.47 0.79 -1.15
C PHE A 137 -12.25 1.60 0.12
N ASN A 138 -11.20 1.31 0.90
CA ASN A 138 -10.76 2.23 1.96
C ASN A 138 -9.97 3.41 1.38
N THR A 139 -9.88 4.49 2.15
CA THR A 139 -8.99 5.61 1.79
C THR A 139 -7.54 5.12 1.78
N GLN A 140 -6.68 5.74 0.97
CA GLN A 140 -5.27 5.33 0.92
C GLN A 140 -4.59 5.50 2.29
N ASP A 141 -4.96 6.53 3.06
CA ASP A 141 -4.45 6.75 4.41
C ASP A 141 -4.86 5.63 5.38
N ASP A 142 -6.13 5.19 5.33
CA ASP A 142 -6.60 4.10 6.19
C ASP A 142 -6.04 2.74 5.72
N ALA A 143 -5.97 2.50 4.42
CA ALA A 143 -5.33 1.31 3.86
C ALA A 143 -3.86 1.20 4.30
N ILE A 144 -3.14 2.31 4.28
CA ILE A 144 -1.77 2.41 4.82
C ILE A 144 -1.79 2.05 6.31
N ARG A 145 -2.59 2.73 7.14
CA ARG A 145 -2.65 2.44 8.59
C ARG A 145 -2.96 0.97 8.89
N ASN A 146 -3.83 0.35 8.11
CA ASN A 146 -4.20 -1.05 8.27
C ASN A 146 -3.05 -1.98 7.91
N LEU A 147 -2.37 -1.70 6.79
CA LEU A 147 -1.19 -2.45 6.38
C LEU A 147 -0.09 -2.41 7.45
N PHE A 148 0.08 -1.24 8.09
CA PHE A 148 1.05 -0.98 9.16
C PHE A 148 0.57 -1.33 10.57
N SER A 149 -0.65 -1.83 10.75
CA SER A 149 -1.19 -2.13 12.07
C SER A 149 -0.89 -3.58 12.47
N SER A 150 -0.28 -3.76 13.63
CA SER A 150 0.03 -5.09 14.19
C SER A 150 -1.20 -5.86 14.64
N LYS A 151 -2.33 -5.18 14.82
CA LYS A 151 -3.61 -5.81 15.20
C LYS A 151 -4.29 -6.53 14.04
N THR A 152 -3.84 -6.27 12.81
CA THR A 152 -4.51 -6.72 11.59
C THR A 152 -3.86 -7.96 10.97
N GLN A 153 -3.00 -8.69 11.69
CA GLN A 153 -2.09 -9.70 11.11
C GLN A 153 -2.79 -10.75 10.23
N HIS A 154 -4.04 -11.10 10.54
CA HIS A 154 -4.82 -12.12 9.82
C HIS A 154 -5.95 -11.54 8.95
N GLU A 155 -5.94 -10.22 8.70
CA GLU A 155 -6.98 -9.55 7.90
C GLU A 155 -6.75 -9.63 6.38
N TYR A 156 -5.51 -9.87 5.94
CA TYR A 156 -5.18 -9.92 4.51
C TYR A 156 -4.49 -11.22 4.15
N SER A 157 -5.02 -11.92 3.14
CA SER A 157 -4.35 -13.08 2.57
C SER A 157 -3.11 -12.68 1.75
N SER A 158 -2.11 -13.55 1.71
CA SER A 158 -0.91 -13.36 0.87
C SER A 158 -1.24 -13.26 -0.62
N GLU A 159 -2.28 -13.97 -1.06
CA GLU A 159 -2.76 -13.91 -2.45
C GLU A 159 -3.29 -12.52 -2.80
N THR A 160 -4.11 -11.97 -1.91
CA THR A 160 -4.74 -10.65 -2.05
C THR A 160 -3.71 -9.55 -2.10
N LEU A 161 -2.70 -9.60 -1.22
CA LEU A 161 -1.62 -8.62 -1.21
C LEU A 161 -0.74 -8.71 -2.46
N LEU A 162 -0.50 -9.91 -3.00
CA LEU A 162 0.22 -10.08 -4.26
C LEU A 162 -0.58 -9.52 -5.45
N ILE A 163 -1.87 -9.84 -5.55
CA ILE A 163 -2.75 -9.33 -6.61
C ILE A 163 -2.80 -7.80 -6.55
N PHE A 164 -3.03 -7.25 -5.37
CA PHE A 164 -3.05 -5.80 -5.16
C PHE A 164 -1.72 -5.16 -5.54
N PHE A 165 -0.59 -5.70 -5.06
CA PHE A 165 0.74 -5.17 -5.36
C PHE A 165 1.00 -5.11 -6.87
N VAL A 166 0.77 -6.21 -7.61
CA VAL A 166 1.04 -6.27 -9.05
C VAL A 166 0.15 -5.30 -9.82
N VAL A 167 -1.16 -5.29 -9.55
CA VAL A 167 -2.11 -4.44 -10.26
C VAL A 167 -1.83 -2.96 -9.95
N PHE A 168 -1.67 -2.62 -8.68
CA PHE A 168 -1.44 -1.25 -8.25
C PHE A 168 -0.07 -0.74 -8.72
N TYR A 169 0.95 -1.59 -8.80
CA TYR A 169 2.26 -1.25 -9.37
C TYR A 169 2.16 -0.90 -10.86
N LEU A 170 1.46 -1.73 -11.66
CA LEU A 170 1.25 -1.46 -13.09
C LEU A 170 0.40 -0.21 -13.31
N LEU A 171 -0.65 -0.02 -12.51
CA LEU A 171 -1.47 1.19 -12.54
C LEU A 171 -0.65 2.43 -12.17
N ALA A 172 0.23 2.35 -11.18
CA ALA A 172 1.11 3.44 -10.80
C ALA A 172 2.08 3.81 -11.94
N VAL A 173 2.66 2.82 -12.64
CA VAL A 173 3.52 3.06 -13.82
C VAL A 173 2.76 3.77 -14.93
N VAL A 174 1.53 3.34 -15.23
CA VAL A 174 0.72 3.94 -16.30
C VAL A 174 0.18 5.32 -15.89
N THR A 175 -0.14 5.54 -14.63
CA THR A 175 -0.63 6.83 -14.12
C THR A 175 0.51 7.86 -14.04
N TYR A 176 1.76 7.41 -13.93
CA TYR A 176 2.92 8.29 -13.92
C TYR A 176 3.04 9.12 -15.20
N GLY A 177 3.02 10.45 -15.10
CA GLY A 177 3.24 11.35 -16.24
C GLY A 177 1.99 11.62 -17.08
N ILE A 178 0.80 11.28 -16.58
CA ILE A 178 -0.45 11.82 -17.14
C ILE A 178 -0.54 13.32 -16.87
N ASN A 179 -1.32 14.03 -17.69
CA ASN A 179 -1.50 15.47 -17.57
C ASN A 179 -2.52 15.85 -16.48
N VAL A 180 -2.27 15.42 -15.22
CA VAL A 180 -3.11 15.67 -14.04
C VAL A 180 -2.20 16.01 -12.85
N PRO A 181 -2.47 17.08 -12.08
CA PRO A 181 -1.72 17.38 -10.87
C PRO A 181 -1.97 16.28 -9.84
N SER A 182 -0.97 15.42 -9.61
CA SER A 182 -1.08 14.31 -8.67
C SER A 182 0.23 14.11 -7.91
N GLY A 183 0.10 13.76 -6.63
CA GLY A 183 1.24 13.36 -5.80
C GLY A 183 1.51 11.86 -5.96
N GLN A 184 2.79 11.49 -5.98
CA GLN A 184 3.22 10.09 -6.10
C GLN A 184 3.70 9.48 -4.79
N PHE A 185 3.78 10.30 -3.75
CA PHE A 185 4.25 9.89 -2.44
C PHE A 185 3.34 8.85 -1.79
N VAL A 186 2.03 9.08 -1.76
CA VAL A 186 1.06 8.19 -1.10
C VAL A 186 0.95 6.83 -1.82
N PRO A 187 0.82 6.74 -3.15
CA PRO A 187 0.87 5.46 -3.86
C PRO A 187 2.18 4.69 -3.65
N GLY A 188 3.31 5.39 -3.56
CA GLY A 188 4.61 4.77 -3.27
C GLY A 188 4.68 4.15 -1.87
N ILE A 189 4.15 4.84 -0.85
CA ILE A 189 4.02 4.29 0.51
C ILE A 189 3.15 3.04 0.50
N LEU A 190 2.00 3.08 -0.17
CA LEU A 190 1.07 1.96 -0.23
C LEU A 190 1.69 0.72 -0.90
N LEU A 191 2.45 0.90 -1.99
CA LEU A 191 3.22 -0.18 -2.62
C LEU A 191 4.31 -0.74 -1.69
N GLY A 192 5.04 0.14 -1.00
CA GLY A 192 6.05 -0.28 -0.03
C GLY A 192 5.45 -1.07 1.14
N ALA A 193 4.31 -0.61 1.68
CA ALA A 193 3.62 -1.25 2.79
C ALA A 193 3.09 -2.64 2.41
N THR A 194 2.46 -2.77 1.24
CA THR A 194 1.95 -4.05 0.75
C THR A 194 3.08 -5.04 0.45
N TYR A 195 4.17 -4.59 -0.16
CA TYR A 195 5.35 -5.40 -0.39
C TYR A 195 6.01 -5.86 0.92
N GLY A 196 6.26 -4.94 1.85
CA GLY A 196 6.85 -5.25 3.16
C GLY A 196 5.99 -6.24 3.95
N ARG A 197 4.67 -6.07 3.91
CA ARG A 197 3.72 -7.00 4.54
C ARG A 197 3.72 -8.38 3.89
N LEU A 198 3.75 -8.46 2.56
CA LEU A 198 3.80 -9.72 1.83
C LEU A 198 5.03 -10.55 2.22
N ILE A 199 6.21 -9.93 2.25
CA ILE A 199 7.45 -10.63 2.62
C ILE A 199 7.48 -10.95 4.12
N GLY A 200 6.96 -10.06 4.98
CA GLY A 200 6.82 -10.33 6.41
C GLY A 200 6.02 -11.60 6.69
N MET A 201 4.86 -11.75 6.05
CA MET A 201 4.05 -12.97 6.17
C MET A 201 4.76 -14.23 5.62
N LEU A 202 5.52 -14.10 4.53
CA LEU A 202 6.31 -15.21 4.00
C LEU A 202 7.39 -15.65 5.00
N MET A 203 8.03 -14.72 5.69
CA MET A 203 9.06 -15.05 6.68
C MET A 203 8.50 -15.74 7.91
N VAL A 204 7.34 -15.28 8.42
CA VAL A 204 6.62 -15.97 9.50
C VAL A 204 6.35 -17.43 9.11
N LYS A 205 5.85 -17.67 7.88
CA LYS A 205 5.58 -19.02 7.37
C LYS A 205 6.83 -19.89 7.21
N MET A 206 7.97 -19.31 6.82
CA MET A 206 9.19 -20.06 6.52
C MET A 206 10.00 -20.42 7.78
N TYR A 207 10.04 -19.54 8.78
CA TYR A 207 10.91 -19.71 9.95
C TYR A 207 10.17 -20.18 11.21
N ASN A 208 8.83 -20.27 11.19
CA ASN A 208 8.00 -20.74 12.32
C ASN A 208 8.38 -20.05 13.65
N ILE A 209 8.70 -18.76 13.57
CA ILE A 209 9.05 -17.89 14.70
C ILE A 209 7.74 -17.31 15.23
N ASP A 210 7.53 -17.34 16.55
CA ASP A 210 6.37 -16.72 17.21
C ASP A 210 6.24 -15.25 16.79
N GLU A 211 4.98 -14.85 16.55
CA GLU A 211 4.48 -13.64 15.85
C GLU A 211 4.87 -12.28 16.46
N GLY A 212 6.16 -12.07 16.73
CA GLY A 212 6.70 -10.78 17.16
C GLY A 212 6.43 -9.71 16.11
N THR A 213 5.31 -9.00 16.31
CA THR A 213 4.84 -7.64 15.96
C THR A 213 5.86 -6.61 15.43
N TYR A 214 7.14 -6.95 15.30
CA TYR A 214 8.26 -6.05 15.09
C TYR A 214 8.92 -6.29 13.72
N VAL A 215 9.09 -7.54 13.28
CA VAL A 215 9.76 -7.85 12.00
C VAL A 215 8.92 -7.37 10.81
N CYS A 216 7.60 -7.58 10.83
CA CYS A 216 6.68 -7.06 9.80
C CYS A 216 6.60 -5.52 9.81
N GLN A 217 6.55 -4.87 10.97
CA GLN A 217 6.51 -3.40 11.08
C GLN A 217 7.80 -2.74 10.57
N LEU A 218 8.95 -3.34 10.87
CA LEU A 218 10.26 -2.79 10.53
C LEU A 218 10.60 -3.00 9.04
N MET A 219 10.15 -4.11 8.45
CA MET A 219 10.29 -4.36 7.00
C MET A 219 9.37 -3.46 6.16
N GLN A 220 8.19 -3.10 6.66
CA GLN A 220 7.29 -2.16 5.98
C GLN A 220 7.79 -0.70 6.04
N SER A 221 8.58 -0.34 7.07
CA SER A 221 9.07 1.03 7.28
C SER A 221 10.20 1.45 6.32
N PHE A 222 11.01 0.51 5.83
CA PHE A 222 12.11 0.81 4.90
C PHE A 222 11.70 0.69 3.42
N ALA A 223 10.68 -0.10 3.10
CA ALA A 223 10.11 -0.16 1.75
C ALA A 223 9.53 1.19 1.29
N VAL A 224 9.13 2.04 2.25
CA VAL A 224 8.66 3.42 2.03
C VAL A 224 9.74 4.34 1.45
N LEU A 225 11.02 4.05 1.67
CA LEU A 225 12.13 4.90 1.21
C LEU A 225 12.66 4.53 -0.18
N ALA A 226 12.30 3.35 -0.72
CA ALA A 226 12.96 2.80 -1.91
C ALA A 226 12.32 3.18 -3.27
N ILE A 227 11.07 3.70 -3.30
CA ILE A 227 10.29 3.73 -4.55
C ILE A 227 10.15 5.13 -5.19
N PRO A 228 10.09 6.28 -4.49
CA PRO A 228 9.92 7.58 -5.18
C PRO A 228 11.12 8.55 -5.14
N PHE A 229 12.15 8.38 -4.31
CA PHE A 229 13.15 9.46 -4.07
C PHE A 229 14.35 9.50 -5.04
N LEU A 230 14.38 8.64 -6.06
CA LEU A 230 15.49 8.61 -7.03
C LEU A 230 15.26 9.44 -8.30
N GLN A 231 14.15 10.18 -8.42
CA GLN A 231 13.99 11.07 -9.56
C GLN A 231 14.54 12.47 -9.27
N PRO A 232 15.54 12.94 -10.04
CA PRO A 232 16.02 14.31 -9.93
C PRO A 232 14.89 15.28 -10.29
N SER A 233 14.80 16.40 -9.55
CA SER A 233 13.75 17.42 -9.66
C SER A 233 13.70 18.16 -11.01
N SER A 234 14.46 17.72 -12.00
CA SER A 234 14.70 18.40 -13.28
C SER A 234 13.70 18.04 -14.40
N TYR A 235 12.64 17.28 -14.10
CA TYR A 235 11.66 16.84 -15.10
C TYR A 235 10.22 17.31 -14.85
N TRP A 236 10.01 18.17 -13.84
CA TRP A 236 8.77 18.90 -13.63
C TRP A 236 8.79 20.23 -14.39
#